data_AF-D6M3F1-F1
#
_entry.id   AF-D6M3F1-F1
#
_cell.length_a   1.000
_cell.length_b   1.000
_cell.length_c   1.000
_cell.angle_alpha   90.00
_cell.angle_beta   90.00
_cell.angle_gamma   90.00
#
_symmetry.space_group_name_H-M   'P 1'
#
loop_
_entity.id
_entity.type
_entity.pdbx_description
1 polymer ?
#
loop_
_entity_poly.entity_id
_entity_poly.type
_entity_poly.pdbx_seq_one_letter_code
_entity_poly.pdbx_strand_id
1 'polypeptide(L)'
;AAGAKAAGAKAAGADGARGGGDSAKSAGGGGSAAKSAAGSGRADAPAPKGLHLIRTATLRVRVADVAREADRARDAAADAGGFVSEESTTGTDGGRETSRLTLRVPVDSFDAVHRALSDGPGTILDDRVRSQDVSAQVVDIDSRVRTMRASVNRVRALMDDAVKIANVTALEGELSTREADLESLLAQRAKLGDRTSLATLTLTVEEAGSPAGTKAKDRAGFGDALAGGWHALGATARVVGVVLGALLPFLALAAVVLLVVGAARRAVRG
;
A
#
# COMPACT_ATOMS: atom_id res chain seq x y z
N ALA A 1 -23.98 49.23 -6.75
CA ALA A 1 -25.31 49.23 -7.38
C ALA A 1 -25.22 48.33 -8.62
N ALA A 2 -25.58 47.05 -8.59
CA ALA A 2 -26.93 46.46 -8.43
C ALA A 2 -27.87 46.91 -9.57
N GLY A 3 -28.32 45.95 -10.40
CA GLY A 3 -29.35 46.22 -11.39
C GLY A 3 -29.49 45.14 -12.47
N ALA A 4 -29.93 43.94 -12.09
CA ALA A 4 -30.52 42.98 -13.02
C ALA A 4 -31.99 43.35 -13.29
N LYS A 5 -32.48 43.18 -14.53
CA LYS A 5 -33.90 42.88 -14.77
C LYS A 5 -34.16 42.25 -16.14
N ALA A 6 -35.12 41.33 -16.12
CA ALA A 6 -35.43 40.33 -17.11
C ALA A 6 -36.68 40.64 -17.95
N ALA A 7 -36.79 39.87 -19.05
CA ALA A 7 -37.96 39.19 -19.61
C ALA A 7 -39.12 39.95 -20.30
N GLY A 8 -39.48 39.41 -21.48
CA GLY A 8 -40.75 39.54 -22.22
C GLY A 8 -40.57 39.01 -23.65
N ALA A 9 -40.98 37.77 -23.97
CA ALA A 9 -42.28 37.34 -24.54
C ALA A 9 -42.41 37.61 -26.05
N LYS A 10 -43.09 36.86 -26.93
CA LYS A 10 -43.71 35.51 -27.04
C LYS A 10 -44.38 35.52 -28.43
N ALA A 11 -44.23 34.49 -29.26
CA ALA A 11 -45.18 34.06 -30.33
C ALA A 11 -44.58 32.90 -31.12
N ALA A 12 -45.28 31.97 -31.77
CA ALA A 12 -46.58 31.29 -31.62
C ALA A 12 -46.73 30.36 -32.85
N GLY A 13 -47.15 29.11 -32.65
CA GLY A 13 -47.78 28.20 -33.64
C GLY A 13 -46.85 27.53 -34.66
N ALA A 14 -47.10 26.32 -35.17
CA ALA A 14 -48.19 25.33 -35.01
C ALA A 14 -47.67 24.00 -35.63
N ASP A 15 -47.79 22.85 -34.96
CA ASP A 15 -48.82 21.78 -35.13
C ASP A 15 -48.47 20.64 -36.10
N GLY A 16 -48.83 19.42 -35.65
CA GLY A 16 -48.79 18.16 -36.41
C GLY A 16 -48.12 17.01 -35.61
N ALA A 17 -48.76 16.40 -34.61
CA ALA A 17 -49.65 15.22 -34.70
C ALA A 17 -48.94 13.96 -35.27
N ARG A 18 -49.06 12.72 -34.76
CA ARG A 18 -49.84 12.06 -33.69
C ARG A 18 -49.37 10.58 -33.65
N GLY A 19 -49.58 9.90 -32.52
CA GLY A 19 -49.71 8.44 -32.38
C GLY A 19 -48.43 7.73 -31.93
N GLY A 20 -48.32 7.06 -30.77
CA GLY A 20 -49.32 6.45 -29.89
C GLY A 20 -49.24 4.93 -30.00
N GLY A 21 -48.89 4.22 -28.90
CA GLY A 21 -49.08 2.77 -28.82
C GLY A 21 -48.03 1.98 -28.03
N ASP A 22 -48.33 1.77 -26.76
CA ASP A 22 -48.23 0.51 -26.01
C ASP A 22 -46.92 -0.01 -25.38
N SER A 23 -46.99 0.06 -24.05
CA SER A 23 -46.29 -0.73 -23.05
C SER A 23 -46.58 -2.23 -23.18
N ALA A 24 -45.56 -3.07 -23.05
CA ALA A 24 -45.73 -4.49 -22.68
C ALA A 24 -44.74 -4.87 -21.57
N LYS A 25 -45.33 -5.04 -20.39
CA LYS A 25 -44.76 -5.64 -19.18
C LYS A 25 -44.81 -7.17 -19.35
N SER A 26 -43.68 -7.86 -19.21
CA SER A 26 -43.65 -9.32 -19.13
C SER A 26 -42.98 -9.77 -17.83
N ALA A 27 -43.76 -10.47 -17.02
CA ALA A 27 -43.31 -11.22 -15.86
C ALA A 27 -43.85 -12.65 -16.02
N GLY A 28 -42.99 -13.66 -15.74
CA GLY A 28 -43.45 -14.98 -15.28
C GLY A 28 -42.97 -16.20 -16.07
N GLY A 29 -42.00 -16.92 -15.48
CA GLY A 29 -42.18 -18.33 -15.13
C GLY A 29 -41.72 -19.41 -16.12
N GLY A 30 -40.67 -20.14 -15.75
CA GLY A 30 -40.31 -21.45 -16.32
C GLY A 30 -39.02 -21.98 -15.70
N GLY A 31 -39.15 -22.78 -14.62
CA GLY A 31 -38.04 -23.24 -13.81
C GLY A 31 -37.18 -24.33 -14.43
N SER A 32 -35.92 -24.37 -14.01
CA SER A 32 -35.15 -25.62 -13.95
C SER A 32 -34.31 -25.60 -12.68
N ALA A 33 -34.75 -26.37 -11.69
CA ALA A 33 -33.96 -26.73 -10.53
C ALA A 33 -33.08 -27.92 -10.92
N ALA A 34 -31.76 -27.70 -10.98
CA ALA A 34 -30.79 -28.77 -10.87
C ALA A 34 -29.81 -28.39 -9.75
N LYS A 35 -29.94 -29.18 -8.68
CA LYS A 35 -29.23 -29.11 -7.42
C LYS A 35 -27.80 -29.63 -7.57
N SER A 36 -26.86 -28.77 -7.16
CA SER A 36 -25.60 -29.07 -6.47
C SER A 36 -24.66 -30.16 -7.03
N ALA A 37 -23.51 -29.72 -7.50
CA ALA A 37 -22.24 -30.36 -7.16
C ALA A 37 -21.23 -29.25 -6.83
N ALA A 38 -21.02 -29.00 -5.55
CA ALA A 38 -19.85 -28.32 -5.05
C ALA A 38 -18.64 -29.23 -5.34
N GLY A 39 -17.93 -28.91 -6.42
CA GLY A 39 -16.60 -29.43 -6.71
C GLY A 39 -15.65 -28.24 -6.75
N SER A 40 -14.84 -28.10 -5.70
CA SER A 40 -13.71 -27.18 -5.64
C SER A 40 -12.64 -27.62 -6.64
N GLY A 41 -12.83 -27.26 -7.91
CA GLY A 41 -11.79 -27.21 -8.91
C GLY A 41 -11.69 -25.76 -9.35
N ARG A 42 -10.79 -25.00 -8.73
CA ARG A 42 -10.37 -23.71 -9.27
C ARG A 42 -9.55 -24.04 -10.51
N ALA A 43 -10.24 -24.29 -11.62
CA ALA A 43 -9.60 -24.46 -12.90
C ALA A 43 -8.95 -23.13 -13.24
N ASP A 44 -7.61 -23.13 -13.28
CA ASP A 44 -6.80 -22.08 -13.88
C ASP A 44 -7.28 -21.90 -15.32
N ALA A 45 -8.20 -20.96 -15.54
CA ALA A 45 -8.63 -20.59 -16.87
C ALA A 45 -7.42 -19.95 -17.57
N PRO A 46 -6.98 -20.45 -18.74
CA PRO A 46 -5.86 -19.87 -19.45
C PRO A 46 -6.16 -18.39 -19.76
N ALA A 47 -5.19 -17.52 -19.46
CA ALA A 47 -5.30 -16.09 -19.72
C ALA A 47 -5.72 -15.86 -21.20
N PRO A 48 -6.70 -14.99 -21.49
CA PRO A 48 -7.16 -14.77 -22.85
C PRO A 48 -6.00 -14.22 -23.69
N LYS A 49 -5.60 -14.98 -24.71
CA LYS A 49 -4.50 -14.61 -25.60
C LYS A 49 -4.89 -13.35 -26.38
N GLY A 50 -4.05 -12.32 -26.33
CA GLY A 50 -4.24 -11.05 -27.06
C GLY A 50 -4.82 -9.89 -26.25
N LEU A 51 -5.08 -10.06 -24.95
CA LEU A 51 -5.42 -8.94 -24.06
C LEU A 51 -4.15 -8.29 -23.49
N HIS A 52 -4.14 -6.97 -23.42
CA HIS A 52 -3.13 -6.23 -22.66
C HIS A 52 -3.53 -6.23 -21.18
N LEU A 53 -2.92 -7.12 -20.40
CA LEU A 53 -3.22 -7.29 -18.98
C LEU A 53 -2.05 -6.80 -18.12
N ILE A 54 -2.34 -5.95 -17.15
CA ILE A 54 -1.41 -5.65 -16.06
C ILE A 54 -1.67 -6.65 -14.94
N ARG A 55 -0.67 -7.44 -14.59
CA ARG A 55 -0.75 -8.43 -13.51
C ARG A 55 0.11 -8.02 -12.33
N THR A 56 -0.50 -8.00 -11.15
CA THR A 56 0.17 -7.69 -9.89
C THR A 56 -0.22 -8.70 -8.82
N ALA A 57 0.75 -9.29 -8.14
CA ALA A 57 0.53 -10.12 -6.96
C ALA A 57 1.18 -9.50 -5.72
N THR A 58 0.55 -9.65 -4.58
CA THR A 58 1.14 -9.40 -3.27
C THR A 58 1.00 -10.67 -2.45
N LEU A 59 2.14 -11.23 -2.05
CA LEU A 59 2.23 -12.44 -1.27
C LEU A 59 2.97 -12.13 0.02
N ARG A 60 2.37 -12.46 1.16
CA ARG A 60 2.99 -12.36 2.49
C ARG A 60 3.08 -13.74 3.09
N VAL A 61 4.29 -14.19 3.40
CA VAL A 61 4.54 -15.52 3.94
C VAL A 61 5.36 -15.40 5.21
N ARG A 62 4.97 -16.20 6.20
CA ARG A 62 5.76 -16.41 7.40
C ARG A 62 6.57 -17.70 7.28
N VAL A 63 7.90 -17.60 7.40
CA VAL A 63 8.83 -18.73 7.20
C VAL A 63 9.82 -18.83 8.35
N ALA A 64 10.43 -20.00 8.54
CA ALA A 64 11.45 -20.18 9.57
C ALA A 64 12.80 -19.51 9.21
N ASP A 65 13.12 -19.43 7.92
CA ASP A 65 14.40 -18.89 7.42
C ASP A 65 14.09 -17.90 6.29
N VAL A 66 14.25 -16.62 6.58
CA VAL A 66 13.93 -15.53 5.64
C VAL A 66 14.90 -15.51 4.47
N ALA A 67 16.19 -15.75 4.73
CA ALA A 67 17.23 -15.74 3.71
C ALA A 67 16.99 -16.85 2.67
N ARG A 68 16.67 -18.07 3.12
CA ARG A 68 16.36 -19.18 2.20
C ARG A 68 15.15 -18.94 1.33
N GLU A 69 14.10 -18.32 1.88
CA GLU A 69 12.91 -18.03 1.08
C GLU A 69 13.16 -16.87 0.11
N ALA A 70 13.95 -15.87 0.51
CA ALA A 70 14.42 -14.83 -0.39
C ALA A 70 15.23 -15.43 -1.55
N ASP A 71 16.21 -16.30 -1.28
CA ASP A 71 16.99 -17.01 -2.30
C ASP A 71 16.09 -17.79 -3.28
N ARG A 72 15.17 -18.60 -2.75
CA ARG A 72 14.19 -19.35 -3.56
C ARG A 72 13.39 -18.42 -4.47
N ALA A 73 12.99 -17.25 -3.97
CA ALA A 73 12.23 -16.29 -4.73
C ALA A 73 13.04 -15.66 -5.87
N ARG A 74 14.35 -15.44 -5.66
CA ARG A 74 15.25 -14.98 -6.73
C ARG A 74 15.41 -16.06 -7.80
N ASP A 75 15.63 -17.31 -7.40
CA ASP A 75 15.79 -18.43 -8.32
C ASP A 75 14.53 -18.66 -9.15
N ALA A 76 13.35 -18.70 -8.50
CA ALA A 76 12.07 -18.88 -9.20
C ALA A 76 11.79 -17.76 -10.21
N ALA A 77 12.19 -16.52 -9.90
CA ALA A 77 12.07 -15.41 -10.84
C ALA A 77 13.07 -15.55 -12.00
N ALA A 78 14.32 -15.91 -11.72
CA ALA A 78 15.37 -16.07 -12.73
C ALA A 78 15.06 -17.21 -13.70
N ASP A 79 14.61 -18.36 -13.19
CA ASP A 79 14.23 -19.54 -13.99
C ASP A 79 13.09 -19.25 -14.95
N ALA A 80 12.19 -18.34 -14.57
CA ALA A 80 11.07 -17.90 -15.39
C ALA A 80 11.43 -16.79 -16.40
N GLY A 81 12.71 -16.39 -16.49
CA GLY A 81 13.18 -15.28 -17.32
C GLY A 81 12.87 -13.89 -16.76
N GLY A 82 12.57 -13.82 -15.46
CA GLY A 82 12.37 -12.59 -14.70
C GLY A 82 13.61 -12.16 -13.92
N PHE A 83 13.47 -11.11 -13.13
CA PHE A 83 14.53 -10.57 -12.28
C PHE A 83 13.95 -9.89 -11.03
N VAL A 84 14.79 -9.68 -10.03
CA VAL A 84 14.45 -8.91 -8.82
C VAL A 84 14.69 -7.44 -9.09
N SER A 85 13.66 -6.61 -9.02
CA SER A 85 13.78 -5.16 -9.25
C SER A 85 14.17 -4.40 -8.00
N GLU A 86 13.72 -4.87 -6.84
CA GLU A 86 13.98 -4.23 -5.56
C GLU A 86 13.99 -5.30 -4.48
N GLU A 87 14.95 -5.20 -3.56
CA GLU A 87 15.02 -6.04 -2.39
C GLU A 87 15.46 -5.20 -1.19
N SER A 88 14.75 -5.37 -0.07
CA SER A 88 15.10 -4.75 1.19
C SER A 88 14.88 -5.75 2.31
N THR A 89 15.96 -6.03 3.04
CA THR A 89 15.94 -6.89 4.20
C THR A 89 16.23 -6.04 5.43
N THR A 90 15.36 -6.13 6.42
CA THR A 90 15.47 -5.39 7.68
C THR A 90 15.45 -6.39 8.83
N GLY A 91 16.49 -6.38 9.66
CA GLY A 91 16.54 -7.08 10.93
C GLY A 91 16.25 -6.10 12.07
N THR A 92 15.42 -6.49 13.04
CA THR A 92 15.31 -5.78 14.33
C THR A 92 16.27 -6.40 15.33
N ASP A 93 16.83 -5.61 16.26
CA ASP A 93 17.69 -6.00 17.39
C ASP A 93 17.06 -7.01 18.40
N GLY A 94 15.94 -7.65 18.02
CA GLY A 94 15.23 -8.69 18.76
C GLY A 94 15.01 -9.98 17.96
N GLY A 95 15.78 -10.21 16.88
CA GLY A 95 15.80 -11.49 16.15
C GLY A 95 14.53 -11.76 15.33
N ARG A 96 13.97 -10.71 14.71
CA ARG A 96 12.95 -10.86 13.68
C ARG A 96 13.44 -10.20 12.41
N GLU A 97 13.72 -11.04 11.43
CA GLU A 97 14.07 -10.62 10.08
C GLU A 97 12.81 -10.48 9.22
N THR A 98 12.80 -9.47 8.35
CA THR A 98 11.75 -9.28 7.35
C THR A 98 12.42 -8.88 6.05
N SER A 99 12.13 -9.63 4.99
CA SER A 99 12.61 -9.32 3.65
C SER A 99 11.45 -9.00 2.73
N ARG A 100 11.57 -7.93 1.96
CA ARG A 100 10.62 -7.54 0.93
C ARG A 100 11.33 -7.58 -0.42
N LEU A 101 10.80 -8.40 -1.32
CA LEU A 101 11.28 -8.55 -2.68
C LEU A 101 10.19 -8.11 -3.66
N THR A 102 10.57 -7.33 -4.66
CA THR A 102 9.73 -7.02 -5.81
C THR A 102 10.32 -7.72 -7.03
N LEU A 103 9.60 -8.70 -7.55
CA LEU A 103 9.98 -9.53 -8.68
C LEU A 103 9.27 -9.04 -9.93
N ARG A 104 10.01 -8.95 -11.04
CA ARG A 104 9.50 -8.67 -12.38
C ARG A 104 9.63 -9.93 -13.21
N VAL A 105 8.49 -10.48 -13.63
CA VAL A 105 8.44 -11.77 -14.33
C VAL A 105 7.60 -11.61 -15.59
N PRO A 106 7.95 -12.25 -16.72
CA PRO A 106 7.11 -12.30 -17.90
C PRO A 106 5.67 -12.73 -17.56
N VAL A 107 4.67 -12.07 -18.15
CA VAL A 107 3.25 -12.34 -17.85
C VAL A 107 2.84 -13.79 -18.11
N ASP A 108 3.47 -14.45 -19.08
CA ASP A 108 3.22 -15.84 -19.43
C ASP A 108 3.69 -16.82 -18.35
N SER A 109 4.75 -16.46 -17.62
CA SER A 109 5.33 -17.27 -16.53
C SER A 109 4.80 -16.89 -15.15
N PHE A 110 3.99 -15.83 -15.05
CA PHE A 110 3.53 -15.28 -13.77
C PHE A 110 2.82 -16.30 -12.89
N ASP A 111 1.87 -17.07 -13.43
CA ASP A 111 1.09 -18.03 -12.64
C ASP A 111 1.97 -19.19 -12.14
N ALA A 112 2.97 -19.58 -12.93
CA ALA A 112 3.94 -20.60 -12.52
C ALA A 112 4.80 -20.11 -11.35
N VAL A 113 5.33 -18.89 -11.43
CA VAL A 113 6.14 -18.31 -10.34
C VAL A 113 5.27 -18.05 -9.09
N HIS A 114 4.07 -17.49 -9.25
CA HIS A 114 3.17 -17.25 -8.12
C HIS A 114 2.83 -18.54 -7.38
N ARG A 115 2.53 -19.63 -8.10
CA ARG A 115 2.33 -20.95 -7.49
C ARG A 115 3.59 -21.47 -6.81
N ALA A 116 4.76 -21.39 -7.46
CA ALA A 116 6.01 -21.86 -6.87
C ALA A 116 6.36 -21.18 -5.54
N LEU A 117 6.01 -19.90 -5.39
CA LEU A 117 6.19 -19.15 -4.14
C LEU A 117 5.08 -19.44 -3.11
N SER A 118 3.84 -19.61 -3.56
CA SER A 118 2.70 -19.88 -2.67
C SER A 118 2.74 -21.30 -2.08
N ASP A 119 3.21 -22.28 -2.85
CA ASP A 119 3.43 -23.66 -2.42
C ASP A 119 4.75 -23.82 -1.63
N GLY A 120 5.42 -22.70 -1.34
CA GLY A 120 6.66 -22.64 -0.57
C GLY A 120 6.50 -23.06 0.89
N PRO A 121 7.62 -23.17 1.63
CA PRO A 121 7.63 -23.58 3.02
C PRO A 121 7.23 -22.40 3.89
N GLY A 122 6.02 -22.41 4.44
CA GLY A 122 5.59 -21.35 5.34
C GLY A 122 4.09 -21.29 5.55
N THR A 123 3.65 -20.27 6.28
CA THR A 123 2.24 -19.94 6.42
C THR A 123 1.94 -18.67 5.64
N ILE A 124 1.07 -18.78 4.63
CA ILE A 124 0.55 -17.63 3.89
C ILE A 124 -0.28 -16.76 4.83
N LEU A 125 0.10 -15.49 4.96
CA LEU A 125 -0.61 -14.48 5.75
C LEU A 125 -1.59 -13.68 4.89
N ASP A 126 -1.22 -13.41 3.64
CA ASP A 126 -2.00 -12.65 2.67
C ASP A 126 -1.55 -13.08 1.28
N ASP A 127 -2.50 -13.42 0.42
CA ASP A 127 -2.27 -13.66 -0.99
C ASP A 127 -3.31 -12.90 -1.78
N ARG A 128 -2.85 -11.96 -2.61
CA ARG A 128 -3.71 -11.10 -3.42
C ARG A 128 -3.17 -11.02 -4.82
N VAL A 129 -3.91 -11.59 -5.77
CA VAL A 129 -3.65 -11.46 -7.20
C VAL A 129 -4.66 -10.49 -7.81
N ARG A 130 -4.17 -9.52 -8.58
CA ARG A 130 -4.99 -8.57 -9.33
C ARG A 130 -4.57 -8.60 -10.80
N SER A 131 -5.57 -8.56 -11.67
CA SER A 131 -5.39 -8.43 -13.11
C SER A 131 -6.27 -7.30 -13.62
N GLN A 132 -5.71 -6.43 -14.46
CA GLN A 132 -6.42 -5.29 -15.04
C GLN A 132 -6.25 -5.30 -16.55
N ASP A 133 -7.36 -5.28 -17.28
CA ASP A 133 -7.37 -5.10 -18.73
C ASP A 133 -7.17 -3.63 -19.08
N VAL A 134 -6.12 -3.35 -19.83
CA VAL A 134 -5.75 -2.02 -20.32
C VAL A 134 -5.73 -1.96 -21.85
N SER A 135 -6.34 -2.93 -22.54
CA SER A 135 -6.38 -3.00 -24.01
C SER A 135 -7.00 -1.74 -24.62
N ALA A 136 -8.08 -1.22 -24.03
CA ALA A 136 -8.70 0.03 -24.46
C ALA A 136 -7.75 1.23 -24.31
N GLN A 137 -6.94 1.27 -23.25
CA GLN A 137 -5.98 2.34 -22.99
C GLN A 137 -4.80 2.29 -23.98
N VAL A 138 -4.31 1.09 -24.32
CA VAL A 138 -3.26 0.91 -25.33
C VAL A 138 -3.74 1.43 -26.68
N VAL A 139 -4.94 1.04 -27.11
CA VAL A 139 -5.52 1.47 -28.39
C VAL A 139 -5.72 2.99 -28.43
N ASP A 140 -6.19 3.61 -27.33
CA ASP A 140 -6.35 5.06 -27.23
C ASP A 140 -5.01 5.79 -27.37
N ILE A 141 -4.00 5.40 -26.57
CA ILE A 141 -2.68 6.03 -26.60
C ILE A 141 -2.06 5.90 -28.00
N ASP A 142 -2.15 4.74 -28.64
CA ASP A 142 -1.60 4.53 -29.99
C ASP A 142 -2.30 5.42 -31.03
N SER A 143 -3.62 5.59 -30.92
CA SER A 143 -4.38 6.51 -31.79
C SER A 143 -3.97 7.98 -31.58
N ARG A 144 -3.76 8.38 -30.32
CA ARG A 144 -3.31 9.73 -29.97
C ARG A 144 -1.89 10.00 -30.43
N VAL A 145 -0.97 9.05 -30.26
CA VAL A 145 0.41 9.13 -30.78
C VAL A 145 0.40 9.30 -32.29
N ARG A 146 -0.39 8.51 -33.03
CA ARG A 146 -0.50 8.63 -34.49
C ARG A 146 -1.00 10.02 -34.91
N THR A 147 -2.04 10.52 -34.25
CA THR A 147 -2.60 11.85 -34.52
C THR A 147 -1.60 12.96 -34.23
N MET A 148 -0.90 12.87 -33.08
CA MET A 148 0.09 13.86 -32.68
C MET A 148 1.30 13.89 -33.62
N ARG A 149 1.80 12.71 -34.05
CA ARG A 149 2.85 12.62 -35.08
C ARG A 149 2.44 13.30 -36.39
N ALA A 150 1.21 13.07 -36.85
CA ALA A 150 0.71 13.75 -38.05
C ALA A 150 0.63 15.27 -37.85
N SER A 151 0.27 15.72 -36.63
CA SER A 151 0.23 17.14 -36.28
C SER A 151 1.61 17.78 -36.28
N VAL A 152 2.63 17.12 -35.69
CA VAL A 152 4.03 17.57 -35.72
C VAL A 152 4.52 17.68 -37.17
N ASN A 153 4.28 16.66 -38.00
CA ASN A 153 4.69 16.67 -39.40
C ASN A 153 4.04 17.81 -40.20
N ARG A 154 2.76 18.12 -39.93
CA ARG A 154 2.07 19.24 -40.57
C ARG A 154 2.67 20.58 -40.19
N VAL A 155 3.02 20.78 -38.92
CA VAL A 155 3.65 22.02 -38.46
C VAL A 155 5.03 22.18 -39.07
N ARG A 156 5.83 21.11 -39.12
CA ARG A 156 7.13 21.11 -39.80
C ARG A 156 7.00 21.49 -41.28
N ALA A 157 6.03 20.91 -41.99
CA ALA A 157 5.77 21.29 -43.38
C ALA A 157 5.38 22.77 -43.54
N LEU A 158 4.57 23.33 -42.61
CA LEU A 158 4.23 24.75 -42.61
C LEU A 158 5.43 25.65 -42.27
N MET A 159 6.40 25.16 -41.49
CA MET A 159 7.65 25.87 -41.22
C MET A 159 8.53 25.95 -42.46
N ASP A 160 8.59 24.89 -43.28
CA ASP A 160 9.36 24.87 -44.53
C ASP A 160 8.87 25.95 -45.52
N ASP A 161 7.57 26.28 -45.50
CA ASP A 161 6.94 27.30 -46.34
C ASP A 161 6.95 28.72 -45.71
N ALA A 162 7.42 28.89 -44.48
CA ALA A 162 7.27 30.13 -43.73
C ALA A 162 8.31 31.21 -44.12
N VAL A 163 7.87 32.29 -44.77
CA VAL A 163 8.75 33.38 -45.23
C VAL A 163 8.96 34.49 -44.18
N LYS A 164 7.98 34.73 -43.29
CA LYS A 164 8.03 35.81 -42.31
C LYS A 164 8.60 35.34 -40.97
N ILE A 165 9.59 36.06 -40.43
CA ILE A 165 10.22 35.74 -39.12
C ILE A 165 9.19 35.58 -38.00
N ALA A 166 8.18 36.45 -37.93
CA ALA A 166 7.12 36.35 -36.92
C ALA A 166 6.32 35.04 -37.00
N ASN A 167 6.11 34.52 -38.22
CA ASN A 167 5.44 33.23 -38.42
C ASN A 167 6.34 32.07 -38.00
N VAL A 168 7.66 32.18 -38.25
CA VAL A 168 8.64 31.17 -37.83
C VAL A 168 8.64 31.04 -36.31
N THR A 169 8.80 32.14 -35.56
CA THR A 169 8.82 32.09 -34.09
C THR A 169 7.51 31.55 -33.50
N ALA A 170 6.36 31.89 -34.10
CA ALA A 170 5.08 31.33 -33.68
C ALA A 170 4.98 29.82 -33.95
N LEU A 171 5.42 29.36 -35.13
CA LEU A 171 5.43 27.95 -35.48
C LEU A 171 6.44 27.15 -34.66
N GLU A 172 7.59 27.72 -34.28
CA GLU A 172 8.57 27.09 -33.39
C GLU A 172 7.99 26.80 -32.00
N GLY A 173 7.27 27.76 -31.40
CA GLY A 173 6.59 27.54 -30.13
C GLY A 173 5.51 26.46 -30.20
N GLU A 174 4.78 26.45 -31.31
CA GLU A 174 3.69 25.52 -31.59
C GLU A 174 4.21 24.10 -31.94
N LEU A 175 5.39 24.01 -32.55
CA LEU A 175 6.12 22.76 -32.78
C LEU A 175 6.65 22.20 -31.47
N SER A 176 7.35 23.02 -30.68
CA SER A 176 7.90 22.65 -29.37
C SER A 176 6.83 22.07 -28.44
N THR A 177 5.66 22.71 -28.38
CA THR A 177 4.52 22.22 -27.59
C THR A 177 4.05 20.84 -28.05
N ARG A 178 3.90 20.63 -29.37
CA ARG A 178 3.46 19.33 -29.91
C ARG A 178 4.49 18.22 -29.76
N GLU A 179 5.77 18.55 -29.87
CA GLU A 179 6.85 17.60 -29.64
C GLU A 179 6.85 17.15 -28.18
N ALA A 180 6.71 18.08 -27.22
CA ALA A 180 6.58 17.75 -25.81
C ALA A 180 5.35 16.87 -25.52
N ASP A 181 4.20 17.18 -26.13
CA ASP A 181 2.99 16.36 -26.00
C ASP A 181 3.18 14.96 -26.60
N LEU A 182 3.83 14.86 -27.76
CA LEU A 182 4.15 13.58 -28.40
C LEU A 182 5.08 12.74 -27.52
N GLU A 183 6.13 13.35 -26.99
CA GLU A 183 7.08 12.69 -26.09
C GLU A 183 6.38 12.16 -24.83
N SER A 184 5.49 12.96 -24.23
CA SER A 184 4.67 12.53 -23.10
C SER A 184 3.81 11.31 -23.43
N LEU A 185 3.15 11.29 -24.60
CA LEU A 185 2.36 10.14 -25.04
C LEU A 185 3.23 8.90 -25.31
N LEU A 186 4.42 9.08 -25.88
CA LEU A 186 5.37 7.98 -26.12
C LEU A 186 5.89 7.39 -24.80
N ALA A 187 6.17 8.24 -23.80
CA ALA A 187 6.56 7.79 -22.47
C ALA A 187 5.43 7.00 -21.78
N GLN A 188 4.18 7.47 -21.88
CA GLN A 188 3.01 6.76 -21.37
C GLN A 188 2.83 5.40 -22.05
N ARG A 189 2.99 5.35 -23.39
CA ARG A 189 2.93 4.12 -24.18
C ARG A 189 3.98 3.10 -23.73
N ALA A 190 5.24 3.52 -23.59
CA ALA A 190 6.33 2.66 -23.15
C ALA A 190 6.05 2.07 -21.76
N LYS A 191 5.64 2.93 -20.81
CA LYS A 191 5.28 2.51 -19.45
C LYS A 191 4.13 1.51 -19.41
N LEU A 192 3.13 1.65 -20.28
CA LEU A 192 2.02 0.71 -20.37
C LEU A 192 2.49 -0.62 -20.98
N GLY A 193 3.32 -0.56 -22.02
CA GLY A 193 3.99 -1.71 -22.60
C GLY A 193 4.73 -2.54 -21.53
N ASP A 194 5.61 -1.91 -20.76
CA ASP A 194 6.38 -2.56 -19.70
C ASP A 194 5.50 -3.22 -18.63
N ARG A 195 4.37 -2.60 -18.29
CA ARG A 195 3.41 -3.14 -17.31
C ARG A 195 2.58 -4.31 -17.84
N THR A 196 2.47 -4.43 -19.16
CA THR A 196 1.73 -5.52 -19.82
C THR A 196 2.63 -6.68 -20.25
N SER A 197 3.93 -6.43 -20.43
CA SER A 197 4.93 -7.47 -20.72
C SER A 197 5.45 -8.14 -19.46
N LEU A 198 5.62 -7.37 -18.37
CA LEU A 198 6.15 -7.84 -17.10
C LEU A 198 5.09 -7.70 -16.00
N ALA A 199 4.77 -8.82 -15.38
CA ALA A 199 4.00 -8.85 -14.15
C ALA A 199 4.88 -8.45 -12.95
N THR A 200 4.25 -7.87 -11.93
CA THR A 200 4.92 -7.49 -10.69
C THR A 200 4.45 -8.39 -9.56
N LEU A 201 5.37 -9.09 -8.89
CA LEU A 201 5.06 -9.89 -7.70
C LEU A 201 5.83 -9.31 -6.52
N THR A 202 5.10 -8.83 -5.51
CA THR A 202 5.68 -8.35 -4.26
C THR A 202 5.58 -9.45 -3.22
N LEU A 203 6.73 -10.02 -2.86
CA LEU A 203 6.86 -11.00 -1.79
C LEU A 203 7.32 -10.28 -0.52
N THR A 204 6.59 -10.44 0.57
CA THR A 204 7.08 -10.07 1.91
C THR A 204 7.21 -11.34 2.73
N VAL A 205 8.45 -11.60 3.14
CA VAL A 205 8.83 -12.75 3.95
C VAL A 205 9.07 -12.26 5.36
N GLU A 206 8.33 -12.80 6.31
CA GLU A 206 8.49 -12.50 7.74
C GLU A 206 9.03 -13.74 8.46
N GLU A 207 10.02 -13.56 9.32
CA GLU A 207 10.51 -14.64 10.17
C GLU A 207 9.39 -15.09 11.12
N ALA A 208 9.16 -16.40 11.16
CA ALA A 208 8.36 -17.04 12.17
C ALA A 208 9.08 -16.82 13.50
N GLY A 209 8.67 -15.78 14.22
CA GLY A 209 9.16 -15.61 15.58
C GLY A 209 8.98 -16.93 16.31
N SER A 210 10.08 -17.49 16.84
CA SER A 210 9.96 -18.34 18.03
C SER A 210 9.05 -17.57 18.98
N PRO A 211 8.08 -18.21 19.68
CA PRO A 211 7.24 -17.51 20.64
C PRO A 211 8.14 -16.99 21.77
N ALA A 212 8.83 -15.89 21.53
CA ALA A 212 9.50 -15.07 22.49
C ALA A 212 8.37 -14.40 23.25
N GLY A 213 7.80 -15.16 24.19
CA GLY A 213 7.05 -14.70 25.32
C GLY A 213 6.25 -13.41 25.10
N THR A 214 5.42 -13.34 24.07
CA THR A 214 4.06 -12.96 24.42
C THR A 214 3.56 -14.18 25.17
N LYS A 215 3.87 -14.19 26.48
CA LYS A 215 2.80 -14.49 27.40
C LYS A 215 1.68 -13.60 26.88
N ALA A 216 0.78 -14.20 26.09
CA ALA A 216 -0.59 -13.81 26.18
C ALA A 216 -0.76 -13.55 27.68
N LYS A 217 -1.11 -12.32 28.04
CA LYS A 217 -1.70 -12.07 29.34
C LYS A 217 -2.98 -12.90 29.33
N ASP A 218 -2.80 -14.21 29.43
CA ASP A 218 -3.81 -15.22 29.65
C ASP A 218 -4.20 -14.93 31.07
N ARG A 219 -5.14 -13.98 31.15
CA ARG A 219 -5.87 -13.49 32.30
C ARG A 219 -5.06 -13.56 33.58
N ALA A 220 -4.45 -12.44 33.98
CA ALA A 220 -3.98 -12.26 35.35
C ALA A 220 -5.11 -12.67 36.30
N GLY A 221 -5.01 -13.89 36.83
CA GLY A 221 -5.95 -14.41 37.79
C GLY A 221 -5.78 -13.64 39.09
N PHE A 222 -6.78 -13.74 39.97
CA PHE A 222 -6.71 -13.14 41.30
C PHE A 222 -5.40 -13.45 42.04
N GLY A 223 -4.83 -14.65 41.84
CA GLY A 223 -3.54 -15.05 42.43
C GLY A 223 -2.33 -14.24 41.94
N ASP A 224 -2.24 -13.92 40.66
CA ASP A 224 -1.15 -13.09 40.11
C ASP A 224 -1.27 -11.64 40.56
N ALA A 225 -2.50 -11.14 40.69
CA ALA A 225 -2.76 -9.81 41.27
C ALA A 225 -2.35 -9.74 42.75
N LEU A 226 -2.60 -10.81 43.52
CA LEU A 226 -2.22 -10.88 44.94
C LEU A 226 -0.69 -10.97 45.11
N ALA A 227 -0.01 -11.79 44.30
CA ALA A 227 1.45 -11.89 44.29
C ALA A 227 2.11 -10.55 43.87
N GLY A 228 1.54 -9.88 42.86
CA GLY A 228 1.95 -8.53 42.46
C GLY A 228 1.78 -7.51 43.59
N GLY A 229 0.67 -7.58 44.33
CA GLY A 229 0.41 -6.73 45.50
C GLY A 229 1.42 -6.95 46.64
N TRP A 230 1.82 -8.19 46.90
CA TRP A 230 2.84 -8.50 47.92
C TRP A 230 4.22 -7.96 47.55
N HIS A 231 4.60 -8.03 46.28
CA HIS A 231 5.83 -7.41 45.78
C HIS A 231 5.81 -5.88 45.89
N ALA A 232 4.68 -5.25 45.58
CA ALA A 232 4.50 -3.80 45.74
C ALA A 232 4.59 -3.36 47.22
N LEU A 233 4.03 -4.15 48.14
CA LEU A 233 4.15 -3.93 49.58
C LEU A 233 5.62 -4.00 50.04
N GLY A 234 6.35 -5.03 49.62
CA GLY A 234 7.78 -5.19 49.93
C GLY A 234 8.64 -4.06 49.37
N ALA A 235 8.35 -3.61 48.13
CA ALA A 235 9.03 -2.47 47.54
C ALA A 235 8.80 -1.18 48.33
N THR A 236 7.56 -0.95 48.77
CA THR A 236 7.20 0.23 49.58
C THR A 236 7.88 0.20 50.95
N ALA A 237 7.90 -0.96 51.63
CA ALA A 237 8.59 -1.12 52.91
C ALA A 237 10.10 -0.86 52.79
N ARG A 238 10.71 -1.26 51.68
CA ARG A 238 12.13 -1.00 51.40
C ARG A 238 12.41 0.49 51.23
N VAL A 239 11.54 1.22 50.52
CA VAL A 239 11.65 2.69 50.37
C VAL A 239 11.51 3.39 51.71
N VAL A 240 10.52 3.01 52.52
CA VAL A 240 10.34 3.58 53.87
C VAL A 240 11.56 3.34 54.76
N GLY A 241 12.13 2.13 54.72
CA GLY A 241 13.36 1.80 55.45
C GLY A 241 14.55 2.67 55.03
N VAL A 242 14.72 2.93 53.73
CA VAL A 242 15.78 3.82 53.23
C VAL A 242 15.57 5.26 53.70
N VAL A 243 14.33 5.77 53.67
CA VAL A 243 14.01 7.13 54.15
C VAL A 243 14.27 7.27 55.65
N LEU A 244 13.87 6.28 56.45
CA LEU A 244 14.15 6.26 57.89
C LEU A 244 15.65 6.17 58.18
N GLY A 245 16.38 5.33 57.43
CA GLY A 245 17.84 5.24 57.52
C GLY A 245 18.53 6.57 57.18
N ALA A 246 18.02 7.29 56.17
CA ALA A 246 18.53 8.61 55.80
C ALA A 246 18.22 9.71 56.85
N LEU A 247 17.15 9.57 57.63
CA LEU A 247 16.78 10.53 58.67
C LEU A 247 17.54 10.34 60.00
N LEU A 248 18.08 9.14 60.28
CA LEU A 248 18.88 8.85 61.46
C LEU A 248 20.05 9.82 61.72
N PRO A 249 20.90 10.17 60.74
CA PRO A 249 22.00 11.12 60.98
C PRO A 249 21.49 12.52 61.35
N PHE A 250 20.37 12.97 60.78
CA PHE A 250 19.78 14.27 61.12
C PHE A 250 19.15 14.28 62.51
N LEU A 251 18.49 13.19 62.92
CA LEU A 251 17.96 13.03 64.27
C LEU A 251 19.07 12.96 65.32
N ALA A 252 20.17 12.27 65.02
CA ALA A 252 21.35 12.24 65.88
C ALA A 252 21.95 13.65 66.05
N LEU A 253 22.07 14.41 64.95
CA LEU A 253 22.59 15.78 64.98
C LEU A 253 21.66 16.72 65.78
N ALA A 254 20.34 16.60 65.60
CA ALA A 254 19.36 17.36 66.36
C ALA A 254 19.40 17.05 67.88
N ALA A 255 19.60 15.78 68.25
CA ALA A 255 19.74 15.38 69.66
C ALA A 255 21.00 15.98 70.29
N VAL A 256 22.13 16.00 69.57
CA VAL A 256 23.37 16.66 70.03
C VAL A 256 23.17 18.16 70.22
N VAL A 257 22.52 18.84 69.27
CA VAL A 257 22.21 20.27 69.37
C VAL A 257 21.32 20.56 70.57
N LEU A 258 20.27 19.77 70.81
CA LEU A 258 19.39 19.91 71.97
C LEU A 258 20.12 19.69 73.30
N LEU A 259 21.05 18.74 73.37
CA LEU A 259 21.88 18.52 74.56
C LEU A 259 22.80 19.71 74.84
N VAL A 260 23.44 20.27 73.81
CA VAL A 260 24.30 21.46 73.95
C VAL A 260 23.50 22.69 74.38
N VAL A 261 22.34 22.93 73.74
CA VAL A 261 21.45 24.05 74.12
C VAL A 261 20.88 23.86 75.52
N GLY A 262 20.53 22.62 75.90
CA GLY A 262 20.05 22.29 77.24
C GLY A 262 21.11 22.49 78.32
N ALA A 263 22.36 22.10 78.05
CA ALA A 263 23.50 22.33 78.93
C ALA A 263 23.81 23.84 79.08
N ALA A 264 23.79 24.59 77.98
CA ALA A 264 23.98 26.04 78.00
C ALA A 264 22.85 26.76 78.77
N ARG A 265 21.59 26.34 78.62
CA ARG A 265 20.46 26.89 79.39
C ARG A 265 20.52 26.57 80.88
N ARG A 266 21.12 25.44 81.28
CA ARG A 266 21.36 25.13 82.69
C ARG A 266 22.52 25.94 83.26
N ALA A 267 23.56 26.21 82.48
CA ALA A 267 24.71 27.03 82.91
C ALA A 267 24.37 28.53 83.06
N VAL A 268 23.36 29.04 82.35
CA VAL A 268 22.91 30.45 82.44
C VAL A 268 21.87 30.66 83.56
N ARG A 269 21.33 29.58 84.15
CA ARG A 269 20.30 29.64 85.21
C ARG A 269 20.80 29.16 86.59
N GLY A 270 22.06 28.76 86.71
CA GLY A 270 22.74 28.50 87.98
C GLY A 270 23.72 29.63 88.26
#